data_AF-A0A2W7QQT7-F1
#
_entry.id   AF-A0A2W7QQT7-F1
#
_cell.length_a   1.000
_cell.length_b   1.000
_cell.length_c   1.000
_cell.angle_alpha   90.00
_cell.angle_beta   90.00
_cell.angle_gamma   90.00
#
_symmetry.space_group_name_H-M   'P 1'
#
loop_
_entity.id
_entity.type
_entity.pdbx_description
1 polymer ?
#
loop_
_entity_poly.entity_id
_entity_poly.type
_entity_poly.pdbx_seq_one_letter_code
_entity_poly.pdbx_strand_id
1 'polypeptide(L)'
;MKTNKPENSNQKTTEELAKEARVTKEDLQALGPKEANLSHDGGDDEQLIERKRKVDFTGDDLDVPGSELDDEQERIGSEDEENNLYSNADEEEK
;
A
#
# COMPACT_ATOMS: atom_id res chain seq x y z
N MET A 1 -12.12 14.05 -17.53
CA MET A 1 -10.75 14.40 -17.99
C MET A 1 -10.01 13.10 -18.25
N LYS A 2 -9.35 12.93 -19.40
CA LYS A 2 -8.53 11.73 -19.65
C LYS A 2 -7.15 12.00 -19.05
N THR A 3 -6.81 11.33 -17.96
CA THR A 3 -5.49 11.43 -17.34
C THR A 3 -4.51 10.62 -18.18
N ASN A 4 -3.56 11.31 -18.82
CA ASN A 4 -2.41 10.67 -19.45
C ASN A 4 -1.44 10.27 -18.34
N LYS A 5 -1.54 9.02 -17.88
CA LYS A 5 -0.52 8.40 -17.04
C LYS A 5 0.79 8.34 -17.86
N PRO A 6 1.92 8.87 -17.37
CA PRO A 6 3.18 8.69 -18.06
C PRO A 6 3.51 7.20 -18.04
N GLU A 7 3.49 6.55 -19.20
CA GLU A 7 4.03 5.21 -19.34
C GLU A 7 5.54 5.30 -19.14
N ASN A 8 5.99 4.99 -17.92
CA ASN A 8 7.40 4.83 -17.60
C ASN A 8 7.90 3.54 -18.28
N SER A 9 8.36 3.68 -19.52
CA SER A 9 8.65 2.58 -20.45
C SER A 9 9.98 1.85 -20.17
N ASN A 10 10.43 1.75 -18.92
CA ASN A 10 11.67 1.04 -18.59
C ASN A 10 11.65 0.37 -17.21
N GLN A 11 10.53 -0.29 -16.87
CA GLN A 11 10.45 -1.08 -15.65
C GLN A 11 11.08 -2.46 -15.90
N LYS A 12 12.26 -2.70 -15.32
CA LYS A 12 12.88 -4.03 -15.27
C LYS A 12 11.90 -5.00 -14.61
N THR A 13 11.78 -6.19 -15.19
CA THR A 13 10.97 -7.26 -14.60
C THR A 13 11.58 -7.73 -13.27
N THR A 14 10.77 -8.33 -12.40
CA THR A 14 11.26 -8.92 -11.14
C THR A 14 12.35 -9.98 -11.38
N GLU A 15 12.28 -10.70 -12.50
CA GLU A 15 13.26 -11.70 -12.88
C GLU A 15 14.61 -11.09 -13.29
N GLU A 16 14.59 -9.95 -13.98
CA GLU A 16 15.81 -9.21 -14.34
C GLU A 16 16.49 -8.62 -13.10
N LEU A 17 15.70 -8.06 -12.18
CA LEU A 17 16.20 -7.56 -10.90
C LEU A 17 16.80 -8.68 -10.05
N ALA A 18 16.13 -9.84 -9.98
CA ALA A 18 16.64 -11.01 -9.24
C ALA A 18 17.97 -11.52 -9.84
N LYS A 19 18.11 -11.51 -11.17
CA LYS A 19 19.36 -11.91 -11.85
C LYS A 19 20.49 -10.90 -11.61
N GLU A 20 20.20 -9.60 -11.71
CA GLU A 20 21.17 -8.53 -11.45
C GLU A 20 21.67 -8.55 -10.01
N ALA A 21 20.75 -8.73 -9.05
CA ALA A 21 21.07 -8.86 -7.62
C ALA A 21 21.65 -10.23 -7.25
N ARG A 22 21.72 -11.19 -8.20
CA ARG A 22 22.24 -12.55 -8.00
C ARG A 22 21.54 -13.29 -6.85
N VAL A 23 20.23 -13.12 -6.75
CA VAL A 23 19.40 -13.71 -5.70
C VAL A 23 19.41 -15.24 -5.83
N THR A 24 19.75 -15.92 -4.74
CA THR A 24 19.75 -17.39 -4.66
C THR A 24 18.37 -17.94 -4.26
N LYS A 25 18.20 -19.26 -4.30
CA LYS A 25 16.95 -19.88 -3.84
C LYS A 25 16.77 -19.73 -2.33
N GLU A 26 17.88 -19.80 -1.60
CA GLU A 26 17.95 -19.61 -0.17
C GLU A 26 17.54 -18.18 0.21
N ASP A 27 17.99 -17.17 -0.56
CA ASP A 27 17.59 -15.78 -0.35
C ASP A 27 16.08 -15.58 -0.57
N LEU A 28 15.51 -16.19 -1.62
CA LEU A 28 14.06 -16.14 -1.86
C LEU A 28 13.26 -16.80 -0.73
N GLN A 29 13.79 -17.87 -0.14
CA GLN A 29 13.15 -18.53 0.99
C GLN A 29 13.21 -17.66 2.26
N ALA A 30 14.34 -16.99 2.50
CA ALA A 30 14.50 -16.07 3.63
C ALA A 30 13.62 -14.81 3.51
N LEU A 31 13.41 -14.31 2.29
CA LEU A 31 12.52 -13.17 2.02
C LEU A 31 11.03 -13.51 2.20
N GLY A 32 10.68 -14.79 2.15
CA GLY A 32 9.31 -15.24 2.29
C GLY A 32 8.40 -14.91 1.09
N PRO A 33 7.12 -15.28 1.17
CA PRO A 33 6.15 -15.03 0.11
C PRO A 33 5.85 -13.52 -0.04
N LYS A 34 6.09 -12.99 -1.24
CA LYS A 34 5.89 -11.56 -1.60
C LYS A 34 4.50 -11.02 -1.22
N GLU A 35 3.48 -11.85 -1.33
CA GLU A 35 2.08 -11.45 -1.13
C GLU A 35 1.62 -11.52 0.33
N ALA A 36 2.43 -12.10 1.24
CA ALA A 36 2.03 -12.25 2.63
C ALA A 36 2.06 -10.93 3.40
N ASN A 37 2.94 -9.99 3.00
CA ASN A 37 3.15 -8.71 3.70
C ASN A 37 3.27 -8.88 5.22
N LEU A 38 4.02 -9.91 5.63
CA LEU A 38 4.09 -10.40 6.99
C LEU A 38 5.55 -10.50 7.42
N SER A 39 5.81 -10.37 8.72
CA SER A 39 7.12 -10.71 9.26
C SER A 39 7.35 -12.22 9.17
N HIS A 40 8.61 -12.62 9.05
CA HIS A 40 9.01 -14.04 9.04
C HIS A 40 9.87 -14.39 10.28
N ASP A 41 9.72 -13.61 11.35
CA ASP A 41 10.43 -13.81 12.63
C ASP A 41 9.72 -14.79 13.58
N GLY A 42 8.59 -15.37 13.15
CA GLY A 42 7.82 -16.35 13.91
C GLY A 42 7.04 -15.73 15.07
N GLY A 43 6.61 -14.48 14.89
CA GLY A 43 5.79 -13.75 15.86
C GLY A 43 4.31 -14.13 15.80
N ASP A 44 3.49 -13.30 16.46
CA ASP A 44 2.03 -13.49 16.56
C ASP A 44 1.33 -13.38 15.19
N ASP A 45 2.00 -12.80 14.21
CA ASP A 45 1.49 -12.52 12.89
C ASP A 45 1.47 -13.77 11.98
N GLU A 46 2.12 -14.88 12.35
CA GLU A 46 2.04 -16.17 11.63
C GLU A 46 0.61 -16.63 11.36
N GLN A 47 -0.34 -16.32 12.25
CA GLN A 47 -1.76 -16.66 12.08
C GLN A 47 -2.39 -15.99 10.85
N LEU A 48 -1.80 -14.91 10.36
CA LEU A 48 -2.25 -14.17 9.18
C LEU A 48 -1.81 -14.81 7.86
N ILE A 49 -0.95 -15.83 7.87
CA ILE A 49 -0.52 -16.53 6.65
C ILE A 49 -1.71 -17.17 5.94
N GLU A 50 -2.65 -17.76 6.68
CA GLU A 50 -3.83 -18.48 6.14
C GLU A 50 -5.12 -17.65 6.19
N ARG A 51 -5.01 -16.31 6.24
CA ARG A 51 -6.20 -15.46 6.35
C ARG A 51 -7.06 -15.52 5.08
N LYS A 52 -8.39 -15.53 5.27
CA LYS A 52 -9.38 -15.67 4.18
C LYS A 52 -9.47 -14.44 3.26
N ARG A 53 -9.25 -13.24 3.81
CA ARG A 53 -9.33 -11.98 3.06
C ARG A 53 -7.92 -11.54 2.64
N LYS A 54 -7.78 -10.91 1.47
CA LYS A 54 -6.50 -10.29 1.05
C LYS A 54 -6.15 -9.09 1.94
N VAL A 55 -4.89 -8.66 1.92
CA VAL A 55 -4.47 -7.52 2.74
C VAL A 55 -5.01 -6.32 2.00
N ASP A 56 -5.77 -5.52 2.71
CA ASP A 56 -6.23 -4.24 2.22
C ASP A 56 -5.44 -3.16 2.94
N PHE A 57 -4.65 -2.42 2.17
CA PHE A 57 -3.85 -1.28 2.65
C PHE A 57 -4.49 0.05 2.27
N THR A 58 -5.53 0.05 1.44
CA THR A 58 -6.25 1.29 1.09
C THR A 58 -7.27 1.60 2.16
N GLY A 59 -7.94 0.57 2.68
CA GLY A 59 -8.95 0.68 3.72
C GLY A 59 -10.25 1.33 3.22
N ASP A 60 -10.45 1.42 1.91
CA ASP A 60 -11.60 2.08 1.27
C ASP A 60 -12.96 1.50 1.73
N ASP A 61 -12.96 0.25 2.21
CA ASP A 61 -14.14 -0.44 2.74
C ASP A 61 -14.47 -0.05 4.21
N LEU A 62 -13.68 0.81 4.85
CA LEU A 62 -13.91 1.25 6.23
C LEU A 62 -14.94 2.37 6.29
N ASP A 63 -15.99 2.16 7.08
CA ASP A 63 -17.03 3.15 7.36
C ASP A 63 -16.51 4.18 8.37
N VAL A 64 -15.93 5.28 7.88
CA VAL A 64 -15.41 6.39 8.70
C VAL A 64 -16.55 7.38 8.94
N PRO A 65 -17.02 7.55 10.19
CA PRO A 65 -18.13 8.46 10.46
C PRO A 65 -17.77 9.89 10.12
N GLY A 66 -18.59 10.55 9.30
CA GLY A 66 -18.40 11.94 8.94
C GLY A 66 -17.64 12.18 7.64
N SER A 67 -17.02 11.14 7.05
CA SER A 67 -16.26 11.29 5.79
C SER A 67 -17.11 11.85 4.66
N GLU A 68 -18.37 11.39 4.55
CA GLU A 68 -19.29 11.81 3.48
C GLU A 68 -19.83 13.26 3.64
N LEU A 69 -19.53 13.97 4.73
CA LEU A 69 -20.16 15.25 5.03
C LEU A 69 -19.58 16.42 4.21
N ASP A 70 -18.34 16.31 3.75
CA ASP A 70 -17.62 17.34 3.03
C ASP A 70 -16.83 16.82 1.82
N ASP A 71 -17.29 15.73 1.20
CA ASP A 71 -16.81 15.21 -0.10
C ASP A 71 -16.64 16.29 -1.18
N GLU A 72 -17.53 17.29 -1.19
CA GLU A 72 -17.46 18.39 -2.17
C GLU A 72 -16.22 19.28 -1.97
N GLN A 73 -15.69 19.31 -0.74
CA GLN A 73 -14.54 20.09 -0.32
C GLN A 73 -13.21 19.35 -0.56
N GLU A 74 -13.21 18.02 -0.70
CA GLU A 74 -12.02 17.22 -1.05
C GLU A 74 -11.27 17.76 -2.26
N ARG A 75 -12.02 18.14 -3.31
CA ARG A 75 -11.43 18.62 -4.56
C ARG A 75 -10.65 19.92 -4.37
N ILE A 76 -10.97 20.70 -3.34
CA ILE A 76 -10.34 22.00 -3.05
C ILE A 76 -9.42 21.96 -1.83
N GLY A 77 -9.29 20.82 -1.14
CA GLY A 77 -8.46 20.68 0.06
C GLY A 77 -8.99 21.51 1.22
N SER A 78 -10.32 21.53 1.40
CA SER A 78 -10.99 22.28 2.49
C SER A 78 -11.95 21.42 3.30
N GLU A 79 -11.88 20.11 3.11
CA GLU A 79 -12.50 19.09 3.93
C GLU A 79 -11.85 19.04 5.32
N ASP A 80 -12.60 18.53 6.29
CA ASP A 80 -12.15 18.15 7.61
C ASP A 80 -11.43 16.82 7.53
N GLU A 81 -10.10 16.87 7.42
CA GLU A 81 -9.26 15.69 7.29
C GLU A 81 -9.41 14.70 8.46
N GLU A 82 -9.87 15.13 9.64
CA GLU A 82 -10.12 14.21 10.77
C GLU A 82 -11.28 13.25 10.49
N ASN A 83 -12.18 13.59 9.58
CA ASN A 83 -13.30 12.72 9.19
C ASN A 83 -12.95 11.79 8.03
N ASN A 84 -11.73 11.83 7.49
CA ASN A 84 -11.28 10.97 6.39
C ASN A 84 -10.40 9.81 6.87
N LEU A 85 -10.34 8.77 6.04
CA LEU A 85 -9.57 7.56 6.34
C LEU A 85 -8.05 7.81 6.39
N TYR A 86 -7.60 8.80 5.63
CA TYR A 86 -6.21 9.24 5.64
C TYR A 86 -6.10 10.48 6.53
N SER A 87 -5.22 10.41 7.53
CA SER A 87 -4.75 11.62 8.22
C SER A 87 -3.52 12.12 7.50
N ASN A 88 -3.63 13.19 6.73
CA ASN A 88 -2.45 13.95 6.39
C ASN A 88 -2.10 14.76 7.64
N ALA A 89 -0.98 14.48 8.30
CA ALA A 89 -0.41 15.52 9.13
C ALA A 89 -0.04 16.65 8.17
N ASP A 90 -0.39 17.90 8.48
CA ASP A 90 0.10 19.10 7.77
C ASP A 90 1.64 19.05 7.72
N GLU A 91 2.21 18.43 6.68
CA GLU A 91 3.56 18.71 6.25
C GLU A 91 3.48 20.03 5.51
N GLU A 92 3.46 21.14 6.28
CA GLU A 92 3.88 22.43 5.77
C GLU A 92 5.30 22.26 5.22
N GLU A 93 5.44 21.97 3.91
CA GLU A 93 6.68 22.27 3.19
C GLU A 93 6.92 23.78 3.33
N LYS A 94 7.91 24.13 4.15
CA LYS A 94 8.45 25.49 4.28
C LYS A 94 9.31 25.89 3.10
#